data_AF-A0A2N2DAF2-F1
#
_entry.id   AF-A0A2N2DAF2-F1
#
_cell.length_a   1.000
_cell.length_b   1.000
_cell.length_c   1.000
_cell.angle_alpha   90.00
_cell.angle_beta   90.00
_cell.angle_gamma   90.00
#
_symmetry.space_group_name_H-M   'P 1'
#
loop_
_entity.id
_entity.type
_entity.pdbx_description
1 polymer ?
#
loop_
_entity_poly.entity_id
_entity_poly.type
_entity_poly.pdbx_seq_one_letter_code
_entity_poly.pdbx_strand_id
1 'polypeptide(L)' 'MALESNYFFRDTAKCSGCRRCNDRCPMSLDVADKVRRGLMADSECILCGECVDGCPKGAITFAFGTGGKSVFQNERMGA' A
#
# COMPACT_ATOMS: atom_id res chain seq x y z
N MET A 1 -0.15 23.65 3.85
CA MET A 1 -0.33 22.37 4.56
C MET A 1 -1.48 21.62 3.89
N ALA A 2 -1.42 20.38 3.39
CA ALA A 2 -0.37 19.38 3.23
C ALA A 2 -0.81 18.53 2.01
N LEU A 3 -0.03 18.50 0.91
CA LEU A 3 -0.32 17.66 -0.27
C LEU A 3 0.95 17.05 -0.86
N GLU A 4 1.90 16.69 -0.01
CA GLU A 4 3.10 15.90 -0.36
C GLU A 4 3.05 14.63 0.48
N SER A 5 2.01 13.80 0.29
CA SER A 5 1.73 12.70 1.21
C SER A 5 1.31 11.48 0.41
N ASN A 6 2.16 10.46 0.42
CA ASN A 6 1.85 9.10 0.00
C ASN A 6 0.64 8.61 0.82
N TYR A 7 -0.56 8.66 0.23
CA TYR A 7 -1.79 8.27 0.92
C TYR A 7 -2.09 6.79 0.66
N PHE A 8 -1.96 5.97 1.70
CA PHE A 8 -2.56 4.64 1.74
C PHE A 8 -3.95 4.73 2.35
N PHE A 9 -4.93 4.21 1.64
CA PHE A 9 -6.32 4.15 2.06
C PHE A 9 -6.72 2.71 2.38
N ARG A 10 -7.42 2.51 3.50
CA ARG A 10 -8.06 1.24 3.83
C ARG A 10 -9.57 1.39 3.77
N ASP A 11 -10.19 0.61 2.90
CA ASP A 11 -11.64 0.41 2.88
C ASP A 11 -12.04 -0.50 4.05
N THR A 12 -12.63 0.09 5.09
CA THR A 12 -13.07 -0.63 6.29
C THR A 12 -14.24 -1.58 6.03
N ALA A 13 -15.03 -1.35 4.97
CA ALA A 13 -16.13 -2.25 4.61
C ALA A 13 -15.60 -3.54 3.95
N LYS A 14 -14.47 -3.45 3.24
CA LYS A 14 -13.81 -4.62 2.61
C LYS A 14 -12.78 -5.29 3.50
N CYS A 15 -12.12 -4.55 4.39
CA CYS A 15 -11.05 -5.08 5.21
C CYS A 15 -11.59 -6.04 6.28
N SER A 16 -11.27 -7.32 6.16
CA SER A 16 -11.62 -8.34 7.17
C SER A 16 -10.62 -8.44 8.33
N GLY A 17 -9.59 -7.58 8.37
CA GLY A 17 -8.55 -7.64 9.41
C GLY A 17 -7.61 -8.84 9.32
N CYS A 18 -7.52 -9.51 8.17
CA CYS A 18 -6.72 -10.74 7.99
C CYS A 18 -5.19 -10.59 8.10
N ARG A 19 -4.66 -9.36 8.15
CA ARG A 19 -3.23 -9.02 8.29
C ARG A 19 -2.27 -9.54 7.21
N ARG A 20 -2.75 -10.17 6.13
CA ARG A 20 -1.90 -10.60 4.99
C ARG A 20 -1.05 -9.50 4.36
N CYS A 21 -1.45 -8.25 4.50
CA CYS A 21 -0.66 -7.10 4.07
C CYS A 21 0.70 -6.99 4.80
N ASN A 22 0.78 -7.50 6.05
CA ASN A 22 2.03 -7.54 6.80
C ASN A 22 2.92 -8.66 6.26
N ASP A 23 2.35 -9.85 6.04
CA ASP A 23 3.08 -11.01 5.50
C ASP A 23 3.68 -10.73 4.12
N ARG A 24 2.99 -9.90 3.32
CA ARG A 24 3.42 -9.49 1.99
C ARG A 24 4.43 -8.36 1.99
N CYS A 25 4.63 -7.67 3.12
CA CYS A 25 5.54 -6.54 3.17
C CYS A 25 6.99 -7.04 3.23
N PRO A 26 7.83 -6.85 2.20
CA PRO A 26 9.23 -7.28 2.24
C PRO A 26 10.05 -6.54 3.30
N MET A 27 9.57 -5.37 3.72
CA MET A 27 10.16 -4.55 4.78
C MET A 27 9.66 -4.94 6.18
N SER A 28 8.85 -6.00 6.28
CA SER A 28 8.32 -6.52 7.55
C SER A 28 7.55 -5.49 8.40
N LEU A 29 6.93 -4.50 7.75
CA LEU A 29 6.18 -3.45 8.41
C LEU A 29 4.81 -3.94 8.88
N ASP A 30 4.31 -3.36 9.99
CA ASP A 30 2.90 -3.51 10.37
C ASP A 30 1.98 -2.66 9.49
N VAL A 31 1.79 -3.12 8.25
CA VAL A 31 0.95 -2.45 7.26
C VAL A 31 -0.48 -2.31 7.76
N ALA A 32 -1.03 -3.34 8.42
CA ALA A 32 -2.41 -3.35 8.92
C ALA A 32 -2.68 -2.19 9.88
N ASP A 33 -1.70 -1.82 10.71
CA ASP A 33 -1.78 -0.64 11.57
C ASP A 33 -1.54 0.69 10.84
N LYS A 34 -0.58 0.73 9.92
CA LYS A 34 -0.31 1.93 9.10
C LYS A 34 -1.53 2.34 8.27
N VAL A 35 -2.13 1.40 7.56
CA VAL A 35 -3.34 1.65 6.75
C VAL A 35 -4.58 1.90 7.61
N ARG A 36 -4.60 1.42 8.88
CA ARG A 36 -5.64 1.75 9.85
C ARG A 36 -5.58 3.22 10.25
N ARG A 37 -4.37 3.75 10.43
CA ARG A 37 -4.14 5.14 10.81
C ARG A 37 -4.18 6.10 9.61
N GLY A 38 -4.22 5.57 8.39
CA GLY A 38 -4.11 6.38 7.16
C GLY A 38 -2.74 7.03 6.99
N LEU A 39 -1.72 6.51 7.69
CA LEU A 39 -0.36 7.05 7.71
C LEU A 39 0.60 5.94 7.28
N MET A 40 1.05 6.02 6.03
CA MET A 40 2.11 5.15 5.51
C MET A 40 3.40 5.92 5.23
N ALA A 41 3.52 7.11 5.81
CA ALA A 41 4.78 7.84 5.89
C ALA A 41 5.69 7.11 6.89
N ASP A 42 6.32 6.06 6.41
CA ASP A 42 7.32 5.31 7.14
C ASP A 42 8.60 5.27 6.31
N SER A 43 9.73 5.62 6.93
CA SER A 43 11.03 5.69 6.25
C SER A 43 11.50 4.32 5.73
N GLU A 44 10.99 3.24 6.30
CA GLU A 44 11.30 1.87 5.87
C GLU A 44 10.38 1.42 4.73
N CYS A 45 9.29 2.14 4.45
CA CYS A 45 8.39 1.79 3.36
C CYS A 45 9.00 2.19 2.01
N ILE A 46 9.53 1.20 1.28
CA ILE A 46 10.11 1.37 -0.07
C ILE A 46 9.07 1.52 -1.19
N LEU A 47 7.78 1.61 -0.84
CA LEU A 47 6.68 1.82 -1.78
C LEU A 47 6.53 0.74 -2.88
N CYS A 48 6.82 -0.52 -2.54
CA CYS A 48 6.78 -1.65 -3.49
C CYS A 48 5.38 -2.10 -3.95
N GLY A 49 4.31 -1.75 -3.23
CA GLY A 49 2.94 -2.11 -3.62
C GLY A 49 2.47 -3.52 -3.23
N GLU A 50 3.33 -4.43 -2.79
CA GLU A 50 2.99 -5.83 -2.46
C GLU A 50 1.83 -6.01 -1.47
N CYS A 51 1.66 -5.07 -0.53
CA CYS A 51 0.55 -5.10 0.41
C CYS A 51 -0.82 -4.77 -0.22
N VAL A 52 -0.83 -3.97 -1.30
CA VAL A 52 -2.01 -3.67 -2.12
C VAL A 52 -2.35 -4.90 -2.94
N ASP A 53 -1.38 -5.42 -3.69
CA ASP A 53 -1.56 -6.57 -4.59
C ASP A 53 -1.90 -7.86 -3.83
N GLY A 54 -1.29 -8.06 -2.67
CA GLY A 54 -1.52 -9.21 -1.82
C GLY A 54 -2.81 -9.16 -1.01
N CYS A 55 -3.59 -8.07 -1.06
CA CYS A 55 -4.82 -7.95 -0.30
C CYS A 55 -5.96 -8.76 -0.96
N PRO A 56 -6.42 -9.88 -0.37
CA PRO A 56 -7.42 -10.76 -1.01
C PRO A 56 -8.81 -10.11 -1.14
N LYS A 57 -9.04 -8.99 -0.46
CA LYS A 57 -10.30 -8.22 -0.50
C LYS A 57 -10.17 -6.92 -1.29
N GLY A 58 -8.98 -6.61 -1.83
CA GLY A 58 -8.72 -5.32 -2.49
C GLY A 58 -9.08 -4.14 -1.58
N ALA A 59 -8.81 -4.27 -0.29
CA ALA A 59 -9.24 -3.31 0.73
C ALA A 59 -8.20 -2.21 0.98
N ILE A 60 -7.02 -2.30 0.34
CA ILE A 60 -5.93 -1.34 0.48
C ILE A 60 -5.71 -0.71 -0.89
N THR A 61 -5.66 0.63 -0.93
CA THR A 61 -5.32 1.40 -2.13
C THR A 61 -4.17 2.32 -1.80
N PHE A 62 -3.29 2.54 -2.77
CA PHE A 62 -2.18 3.48 -2.63
C PHE A 62 -2.13 4.46 -3.80
N ALA A 63 -1.95 5.74 -3.50
CA ALA A 63 -1.78 6.80 -4.50
C ALA A 63 -0.43 7.51 -4.29
N PHE A 64 0.35 7.59 -5.36
CA PHE A 64 1.55 8.42 -5.44
C PHE A 64 1.20 9.76 -6.06
N GLY A 65 1.51 10.85 -5.37
CA GLY A 65 1.36 12.20 -5.92
C GLY A 65 2.61 12.61 -6.69
N THR A 66 2.75 12.20 -7.96
CA THR A 66 3.70 12.85 -8.89
C THR A 66 3.14 12.89 -10.31
N GLY A 67 3.18 14.07 -10.92
CA GLY A 67 2.91 14.24 -12.34
C GLY A 67 3.98 13.52 -13.16
N GLY A 68 3.62 12.39 -13.78
CA GLY A 68 4.51 11.68 -14.70
C GLY A 68 4.23 10.19 -14.79
N LYS A 69 3.38 9.82 -15.76
CA LYS A 69 3.14 8.45 -16.27
C LYS A 69 2.58 7.46 -15.24
N SER A 70 1.27 7.27 -15.33
CA SER A 70 0.53 6.12 -14.81
C SER A 70 1.19 4.81 -15.21
N VAL A 71 1.88 4.16 -14.28
CA VAL A 71 2.26 2.75 -14.45
C VAL A 71 1.50 1.93 -13.42
N PHE A 72 0.29 1.51 -13.83
CA PHE A 72 -0.27 0.23 -13.42
C PHE A 72 0.76 -0.84 -13.87
N GLN A 73 1.77 -1.14 -13.04
CA GLN A 73 2.77 -2.16 -13.35
C GLN A 73 2.16 -3.54 -13.11
N ASN A 74 1.33 -3.95 -14.07
CA ASN A 74 1.09 -5.36 -14.35
C ASN A 74 2.11 -5.81 -15.42
N GLU A 75 3.40 -5.61 -15.14
CA GLU A 75 4.50 -6.09 -15.99
C GLU A 75 5.48 -6.91 -15.14
N ARG A 76 5.27 -8.22 -15.22
CA ARG A 76 6.20 -9.32 -14.96
C ARG A 76 7.66 -8.87 -14.90
N MET A 77 8.23 -8.84 -13.71
CA MET A 77 9.68 -8.90 -13.53
C MET A 77 10.11 -10.35 -13.76
N GLY A 78 10.58 -10.66 -14.97
CA GLY A 78 11.01 -12.02 -15.32
C GLY A 78 11.08 -12.28 -16.83
N ALA A 79 11.92 -11.52 -17.54
CA ALA A 79 12.61 -11.94 -18.76
C ALA A 79 13.96 -11.22 -18.82
#